data_AF-A0A3D0I0Z3-F1
#
_entry.id   AF-A0A3D0I0Z3-F1
#
_cell.length_a   1.000
_cell.length_b   1.000
_cell.length_c   1.000
_cell.angle_alpha   90.00
_cell.angle_beta   90.00
_cell.angle_gamma   90.00
#
_symmetry.space_group_name_H-M   'P 1'
#
loop_
_entity.id
_entity.type
_entity.pdbx_description
1 polymer ?
#
loop_
_entity_poly.entity_id
_entity_poly.type
_entity_poly.pdbx_seq_one_letter_code
_entity_poly.pdbx_strand_id
1 'polypeptide(L)'
;MSRPRAEDFLELVERLRRGRLKVYIGFAAGVGKTYRMLEEAHALTKRGVDVVVGFVETHGRVDTAALVHGLEVVPRRTLEYRGLRVEEMDLDAVVARRPEIAIVDEVAHTNVPGSRYAKRYEDVNALLDAGINVIGAFNIQHLESLND
;
A
#
# COMPACT_ATOMS: atom_id res chain seq x y z
N MET A 1 1.43 11.24 40.24
CA MET A 1 1.51 11.02 38.76
C MET A 1 2.99 11.08 38.39
N SER A 2 3.55 10.01 37.82
CA SER A 2 4.95 9.97 37.39
C SER A 2 5.17 10.97 36.26
N ARG A 3 6.30 11.69 36.30
CA ARG A 3 6.68 12.65 35.24
C ARG A 3 7.10 11.83 34.01
N PRO A 4 6.53 12.06 32.82
CA PRO A 4 6.93 11.32 31.62
C PRO A 4 8.42 11.54 31.36
N ARG A 5 9.14 10.45 31.05
CA ARG A 5 10.57 10.45 30.78
C ARG A 5 10.82 10.98 29.37
N ALA A 6 12.05 11.44 29.11
CA ALA A 6 12.45 11.91 27.78
C ALA A 6 12.24 10.83 26.70
N GLU A 7 12.46 9.56 27.04
CA GLU A 7 12.19 8.40 26.19
C GLU A 7 10.69 8.32 25.78
N ASP A 8 9.78 8.48 26.74
CA ASP A 8 8.33 8.41 26.50
C ASP A 8 7.87 9.54 25.53
N PHE A 9 8.54 10.69 25.55
CA PHE A 9 8.28 11.79 24.61
C PHE A 9 8.85 11.51 23.22
N LEU A 10 10.04 10.92 23.12
CA LEU A 10 10.64 10.53 21.83
C LEU A 10 9.78 9.48 21.12
N GLU A 11 9.34 8.45 21.84
CA GLU A 11 8.42 7.42 21.30
C GLU A 11 7.11 8.03 20.79
N LEU A 12 6.56 9.02 21.50
CA LEU A 12 5.36 9.73 21.06
C LEU A 12 5.60 10.50 19.76
N VAL A 13 6.72 11.22 19.68
CA VAL A 13 7.10 11.99 18.47
C VAL A 13 7.33 11.05 17.29
N GLU A 14 7.99 9.92 17.48
CA GLU A 14 8.18 8.90 16.44
C GLU A 14 6.84 8.31 15.96
N ARG A 15 5.93 7.96 16.88
CA ARG A 15 4.57 7.51 16.54
C ARG A 15 3.78 8.55 15.75
N LEU A 16 3.97 9.84 16.03
CA LEU A 16 3.29 10.93 15.32
C LEU A 16 3.87 11.17 13.91
N ARG A 17 5.14 10.78 13.67
CA ARG A 17 5.79 10.87 12.35
C ARG A 17 5.48 9.70 11.44
N ARG A 18 5.10 8.54 12.01
CA ARG A 18 4.71 7.37 11.23
C ARG A 18 3.43 7.66 10.44
N GLY A 19 3.41 7.23 9.19
CA GLY A 19 2.24 7.26 8.32
C GLY A 19 1.09 6.40 8.87
N ARG A 20 -0.12 6.65 8.37
CA ARG A 20 -1.33 5.93 8.76
C ARG A 20 -1.77 4.96 7.66
N LEU A 21 -2.30 3.82 8.09
CA LEU A 21 -2.86 2.81 7.20
C LEU A 21 -4.39 2.86 7.25
N LYS A 22 -5.03 2.97 6.08
CA LYS A 22 -6.44 2.68 5.87
C LYS A 22 -6.56 1.44 4.98
N VAL A 23 -7.41 0.49 5.35
CA VAL A 23 -7.60 -0.75 4.58
C VAL A 23 -9.06 -0.94 4.19
N TYR A 24 -9.29 -1.21 2.91
CA TYR A 24 -10.54 -1.75 2.39
C TYR A 24 -10.54 -3.27 2.52
N ILE A 25 -11.31 -3.79 3.47
CA ILE A 25 -11.43 -5.23 3.73
C ILE A 25 -12.68 -5.78 3.03
N GLY A 26 -12.59 -6.99 2.49
CA GLY A 26 -13.70 -7.66 1.83
C GLY A 26 -13.58 -9.17 1.91
N PHE A 27 -14.73 -9.84 1.92
CA PHE A 27 -14.86 -11.27 2.18
C PHE A 27 -14.50 -12.18 0.99
N ALA A 28 -14.40 -11.61 -0.22
CA ALA A 28 -14.08 -12.36 -1.43
C ALA A 28 -13.43 -11.47 -2.50
N ALA A 29 -12.91 -12.09 -3.56
CA ALA A 29 -12.54 -11.40 -4.80
C ALA A 29 -13.80 -10.81 -5.48
N GLY A 30 -13.64 -9.67 -6.14
CA GLY A 30 -14.74 -9.03 -6.90
C GLY A 30 -15.74 -8.19 -6.09
N VAL A 31 -15.63 -8.14 -4.75
CA VAL A 31 -16.53 -7.33 -3.89
C VAL A 31 -16.28 -5.80 -3.97
N GLY A 32 -15.44 -5.36 -4.91
CA GLY A 32 -15.23 -3.93 -5.22
C GLY A 32 -14.22 -3.18 -4.34
N LYS A 33 -13.34 -3.86 -3.60
CA LYS A 33 -12.32 -3.23 -2.74
C LYS A 33 -11.44 -2.24 -3.51
N THR A 34 -10.78 -2.73 -4.56
CA THR A 34 -9.89 -1.95 -5.42
C THR A 34 -10.59 -0.77 -6.06
N TYR A 35 -11.82 -0.99 -6.54
CA TYR A 35 -12.63 0.05 -7.17
C TYR A 35 -12.90 1.21 -6.19
N ARG A 36 -13.40 0.92 -4.99
CA ARG A 36 -13.67 1.95 -3.95
C ARG A 36 -12.39 2.66 -3.48
N MET A 37 -11.29 1.92 -3.37
CA MET A 37 -9.99 2.46 -3.03
C MET A 37 -9.53 3.49 -4.08
N LEU A 38 -9.71 3.19 -5.37
CA LEU A 38 -9.37 4.11 -6.47
C LEU A 38 -10.32 5.31 -6.53
N GLU A 39 -11.63 5.14 -6.28
CA GLU A 39 -12.56 6.27 -6.17
C GLU A 39 -12.15 7.26 -5.07
N GLU A 40 -11.68 6.75 -3.92
CA GLU A 40 -11.15 7.60 -2.85
C GLU A 40 -9.85 8.30 -3.27
N ALA A 41 -8.94 7.61 -3.96
CA ALA A 41 -7.71 8.21 -4.50
C ALA A 41 -8.03 9.41 -5.41
N HIS A 42 -9.03 9.28 -6.28
CA HIS A 42 -9.53 10.39 -7.10
C HIS A 42 -10.12 11.53 -6.27
N ALA A 43 -10.94 11.22 -5.26
CA ALA A 43 -11.54 12.23 -4.39
C ALA A 43 -10.48 13.03 -3.61
N LEU A 44 -9.42 12.36 -3.16
CA LEU A 44 -8.29 12.98 -2.46
C LEU A 44 -7.45 13.85 -3.42
N THR A 45 -7.12 13.33 -4.60
CA THR A 45 -6.39 14.07 -5.63
C THR A 45 -7.13 15.35 -6.04
N LYS A 46 -8.46 15.28 -6.22
CA LYS A 46 -9.32 16.45 -6.52
C LYS A 46 -9.31 17.51 -5.42
N ARG A 47 -9.01 17.12 -4.18
CA ARG A 47 -8.87 18.03 -3.03
C ARG A 47 -7.45 18.58 -2.89
N GLY A 48 -6.55 18.25 -3.80
CA GLY A 48 -5.15 18.70 -3.80
C GLY A 48 -4.26 17.88 -2.86
N VAL A 49 -4.71 16.72 -2.39
CA VAL A 49 -3.86 15.79 -1.63
C VAL A 49 -2.92 15.09 -2.60
N ASP A 50 -1.67 14.96 -2.19
CA ASP A 50 -0.63 14.33 -2.99
C ASP A 50 -0.72 12.79 -2.93
N VAL A 51 -1.33 12.20 -3.96
CA VAL A 51 -1.61 10.75 -4.04
C VAL A 51 -0.86 10.11 -5.20
N VAL A 52 -0.22 8.96 -4.94
CA VAL A 52 0.38 8.13 -5.98
C VAL A 52 -0.11 6.68 -5.89
N VAL A 53 -0.24 6.02 -7.04
CA VAL A 53 -0.46 4.58 -7.11
C VAL A 53 0.89 3.87 -7.07
N GLY A 54 1.17 3.16 -5.97
CA GLY A 54 2.36 2.30 -5.85
C GLY A 54 2.13 0.94 -6.49
N PHE A 55 0.98 0.32 -6.22
CA PHE A 55 0.59 -0.94 -6.85
C PHE A 55 -0.93 -1.12 -6.84
N VAL A 56 -1.51 -1.46 -7.98
CA VAL A 56 -2.92 -1.83 -8.12
C VAL A 56 -3.04 -3.02 -9.06
N GLU A 57 -3.81 -4.03 -8.68
CA GLU A 57 -4.12 -5.17 -9.54
C GLU A 57 -5.58 -5.10 -10.00
N THR A 58 -5.80 -4.91 -11.30
CA THR A 58 -7.16 -4.73 -11.86
C THR A 58 -7.83 -6.07 -12.16
N HIS A 59 -7.06 -7.17 -12.24
CA HIS A 59 -7.53 -8.50 -12.64
C HIS A 59 -8.31 -8.47 -13.98
N GLY A 60 -7.90 -7.58 -14.90
CA GLY A 60 -8.53 -7.42 -16.22
C GLY A 60 -9.89 -6.71 -16.21
N ARG A 61 -10.34 -6.18 -15.07
CA ARG A 61 -11.62 -5.45 -14.99
C ARG A 61 -11.49 -4.07 -15.63
N VAL A 62 -12.15 -3.88 -16.78
CA VAL A 62 -12.09 -2.66 -17.60
C VAL A 62 -12.42 -1.42 -16.77
N ASP A 63 -13.51 -1.43 -16.00
CA ASP A 63 -13.92 -0.26 -15.20
C ASP A 63 -12.91 0.09 -14.10
N THR A 64 -12.23 -0.91 -13.53
CA THR A 64 -11.19 -0.69 -12.52
C THR A 64 -9.91 -0.16 -13.16
N ALA A 65 -9.52 -0.68 -14.32
CA ALA A 65 -8.40 -0.16 -15.10
C ALA A 65 -8.63 1.29 -15.53
N ALA A 66 -9.87 1.63 -15.90
CA ALA A 66 -10.25 3.00 -16.24
C ALA A 66 -10.01 3.98 -15.08
N LEU A 67 -10.24 3.56 -13.83
CA LEU A 67 -9.98 4.38 -12.65
C LEU A 67 -8.49 4.59 -12.34
N VAL A 68 -7.58 3.76 -12.86
CA VAL A 68 -6.13 4.01 -12.73
C VAL A 68 -5.73 5.20 -13.60
N HIS A 69 -6.39 5.40 -14.74
CA HIS A 69 -6.17 6.59 -15.56
C HIS A 69 -6.57 7.86 -14.80
N GLY A 70 -5.72 8.89 -14.89
CA GLY A 70 -5.89 10.15 -14.18
C GLY A 70 -5.28 10.18 -12.78
N LEU A 71 -4.68 9.08 -12.32
CA LEU A 71 -3.81 9.06 -11.13
C LEU A 71 -2.35 8.98 -11.56
N GLU A 72 -1.44 9.57 -10.77
CA GLU A 72 0.00 9.34 -10.91
C GLU A 72 0.31 7.89 -10.50
N VAL A 73 1.10 7.18 -11.30
CA VAL A 73 1.46 5.78 -11.06
C VAL A 73 2.97 5.65 -11.02
N VAL A 74 3.51 5.07 -9.95
CA VAL A 74 4.92 4.67 -9.91
C VAL A 74 5.09 3.42 -10.80
N PRO A 75 6.01 3.43 -11.77
CA PRO A 75 6.28 2.25 -12.58
C PRO A 75 6.64 1.04 -11.72
N ARG A 76 6.09 -0.12 -12.07
CA ARG A 76 6.37 -1.38 -11.39
C ARG A 76 7.80 -1.83 -11.67
N ARG A 77 8.42 -2.50 -10.70
CA ARG A 77 9.70 -3.16 -10.88
C ARG A 77 9.48 -4.51 -11.56
N THR A 78 10.24 -4.81 -12.61
CA THR A 78 10.26 -6.14 -13.23
C THR A 78 11.38 -7.00 -12.66
N LEU A 79 11.04 -8.23 -12.28
CA LEU A 79 11.95 -9.25 -11.74
C LEU A 79 11.86 -10.50 -12.61
N GLU A 80 12.96 -11.27 -12.70
CA GLU A 80 12.94 -12.59 -13.33
C GLU A 80 12.92 -13.67 -12.25
N TYR A 81 11.90 -14.53 -12.28
CA TYR A 81 11.74 -15.62 -11.33
C TYR A 81 11.32 -16.89 -12.07
N ARG A 82 12.14 -17.96 -11.95
CA ARG A 82 11.93 -19.24 -12.64
C ARG A 82 11.74 -19.10 -14.16
N GLY A 83 12.48 -18.16 -14.77
CA GLY A 83 12.40 -17.88 -16.21
C GLY A 83 11.17 -17.08 -16.65
N LEU A 84 10.35 -16.59 -15.70
CA LEU A 84 9.21 -15.72 -15.97
C LEU A 84 9.53 -14.29 -15.51
N ARG A 85 9.08 -13.31 -16.31
CA ARG A 85 9.06 -11.90 -15.86
C ARG A 85 7.84 -11.65 -15.02
N VAL A 86 8.06 -11.18 -13.80
CA VAL A 86 7.00 -10.84 -12.84
C VAL A 86 7.17 -9.38 -12.43
N GLU A 87 6.05 -8.70 -12.23
CA GLU A 87 6.04 -7.30 -11.81
C GLU A 87 5.71 -7.18 -10.33
N GLU A 88 6.39 -6.26 -9.65
CA GLU A 88 6.20 -5.94 -8.24
C GLU A 88 6.11 -4.44 -8.02
N MET A 89 5.61 -4.06 -6.84
CA MET A 89 5.71 -2.67 -6.40
C MET A 89 7.19 -2.25 -6.31
N ASP A 90 7.54 -1.09 -6.88
CA ASP A 90 8.84 -0.48 -6.65
C ASP A 90 8.81 0.35 -5.36
N LEU A 91 9.02 -0.33 -4.22
CA LEU A 91 9.01 0.30 -2.90
C LEU A 91 10.00 1.48 -2.82
N ASP A 92 11.21 1.31 -3.32
CA ASP A 92 12.24 2.34 -3.23
C ASP A 92 11.85 3.58 -4.07
N ALA A 93 11.25 3.39 -5.23
CA ALA A 93 10.73 4.49 -6.04
C ALA A 93 9.59 5.24 -5.34
N VAL A 94 8.64 4.53 -4.71
CA VAL A 94 7.55 5.18 -3.94
C VAL A 94 8.13 5.98 -2.76
N VAL A 95 9.09 5.42 -2.02
CA VAL A 95 9.76 6.12 -0.91
C VAL A 95 10.53 7.34 -1.42
N ALA A 96 11.26 7.23 -2.53
CA ALA A 96 11.99 8.36 -3.12
C ALA A 96 11.06 9.48 -3.59
N ARG A 97 9.87 9.12 -4.10
CA ARG A 97 8.83 10.06 -4.52
C ARG A 97 8.27 10.85 -3.33
N ARG A 98 8.16 10.24 -2.14
CA ARG A 98 7.64 10.86 -0.89
C ARG A 98 6.22 11.46 -1.03
N PRO A 99 5.21 10.69 -1.47
CA PRO A 99 3.82 11.14 -1.50
C PRO A 99 3.24 11.34 -0.09
N GLU A 100 2.17 12.14 0.03
CA GLU A 100 1.34 12.13 1.25
C GLU A 100 0.62 10.78 1.41
N ILE A 101 0.12 10.21 0.31
CA ILE A 101 -0.60 8.93 0.28
C ILE A 101 -0.13 8.04 -0.87
N ALA A 102 0.17 6.78 -0.56
CA ALA A 102 0.38 5.71 -1.52
C ALA A 102 -0.82 4.74 -1.56
N ILE A 103 -1.28 4.40 -2.77
CA ILE A 103 -2.29 3.35 -3.00
C ILE A 103 -1.57 2.01 -3.21
N VAL A 104 -1.90 1.00 -2.39
CA VAL A 104 -1.26 -0.33 -2.41
C VAL A 104 -2.30 -1.44 -2.28
N ASP A 105 -2.62 -2.09 -3.39
CA ASP A 105 -3.50 -3.26 -3.43
C ASP A 105 -2.79 -4.57 -3.04
N GLU A 106 -3.59 -5.60 -2.78
CA GLU A 106 -3.16 -6.96 -2.45
C GLU A 106 -2.18 -6.97 -1.26
N VAL A 107 -2.53 -6.30 -0.15
CA VAL A 107 -1.64 -6.17 1.03
C VAL A 107 -1.22 -7.53 1.61
N ALA A 108 -2.01 -8.59 1.39
CA ALA A 108 -1.69 -9.97 1.79
C ALA A 108 -0.71 -10.70 0.84
N HIS A 109 -0.29 -10.06 -0.25
CA HIS A 109 0.55 -10.68 -1.27
C HIS A 109 1.88 -11.17 -0.71
N THR A 110 2.34 -12.32 -1.22
CA THR A 110 3.70 -12.82 -1.00
C THR A 110 4.54 -12.35 -2.15
N ASN A 111 5.50 -11.48 -1.84
CA ASN A 111 6.32 -10.86 -2.85
C ASN A 111 7.20 -11.89 -3.56
N VAL A 112 7.53 -11.59 -4.82
CA VAL A 112 8.40 -12.44 -5.63
C VAL A 112 9.81 -12.56 -4.99
N PRO A 113 10.44 -13.75 -4.97
CA PRO A 113 11.82 -13.89 -4.50
C PRO A 113 12.78 -12.95 -5.24
N GLY A 114 13.63 -12.25 -4.47
CA GLY A 114 14.47 -11.16 -4.97
C GLY A 114 13.92 -9.76 -4.64
N SER A 115 12.68 -9.66 -4.17
CA SER A 115 12.14 -8.47 -3.50
C SER A 115 12.81 -8.24 -2.14
N ARG A 116 12.76 -6.99 -1.67
CA ARG A 116 13.37 -6.57 -0.39
C ARG A 116 12.76 -7.31 0.80
N TYR A 117 11.44 -7.42 0.80
CA TYR A 117 10.67 -8.13 1.81
C TYR A 117 9.88 -9.27 1.18
N ALA A 118 9.58 -10.30 1.97
CA ALA A 118 8.86 -11.49 1.51
C ALA A 118 7.35 -11.26 1.42
N LYS A 119 6.81 -10.28 2.17
CA LYS A 119 5.38 -9.99 2.22
C LYS A 119 5.10 -8.52 1.94
N ARG A 120 4.03 -8.23 1.19
CA ARG A 120 3.68 -6.85 0.84
C ARG A 120 3.31 -5.98 2.03
N TYR A 121 2.76 -6.57 3.11
CA TYR A 121 2.51 -5.82 4.33
C TYR A 121 3.81 -5.26 4.96
N GLU A 122 4.96 -5.89 4.71
CA GLU A 122 6.26 -5.37 5.16
C GLU A 122 6.70 -4.16 4.31
N ASP A 123 6.41 -4.17 3.00
CA ASP A 123 6.60 -2.98 2.15
C ASP A 123 5.69 -1.84 2.62
N VAL A 124 4.42 -2.14 2.93
CA VAL A 124 3.48 -1.17 3.50
C VAL A 124 4.02 -0.61 4.81
N ASN A 125 4.56 -1.46 5.70
CA ASN A 125 5.18 -0.98 6.93
C ASN A 125 6.36 -0.04 6.66
N ALA A 126 7.22 -0.36 5.69
CA ALA A 126 8.32 0.52 5.30
C ALA A 126 7.84 1.89 4.76
N LEU A 127 6.74 1.93 4.01
CA LEU A 127 6.11 3.19 3.60
C LEU A 127 5.61 4.00 4.81
N LEU A 128 4.92 3.35 5.74
CA LEU A 128 4.44 3.99 6.95
C LEU A 128 5.61 4.51 7.81
N ASP A 129 6.69 3.76 7.94
CA ASP A 129 7.91 4.17 8.64
C ASP A 129 8.61 5.36 7.97
N ALA A 130 8.48 5.49 6.65
CA ALA A 130 8.92 6.67 5.91
C ALA A 130 7.98 7.89 6.06
N GLY A 131 6.90 7.78 6.85
CA GLY A 131 5.91 8.83 7.06
C GLY A 131 4.85 8.94 5.96
N ILE A 132 4.83 7.99 5.02
CA ILE A 132 3.86 7.96 3.91
C ILE A 132 2.60 7.26 4.39
N ASN A 133 1.43 7.89 4.23
CA ASN A 133 0.17 7.22 4.53
C ASN A 133 -0.15 6.20 3.42
N VAL A 134 -0.80 5.11 3.78
CA VAL A 134 -1.16 4.05 2.83
C VAL A 134 -2.67 3.83 2.86
N ILE A 135 -3.28 3.80 1.68
CA ILE A 135 -4.61 3.22 1.49
C ILE A 135 -4.43 1.92 0.73
N GLY A 136 -4.82 0.81 1.34
CA GLY A 136 -4.69 -0.50 0.74
C GLY A 136 -5.97 -1.31 0.74
N ALA A 137 -5.92 -2.46 0.09
CA ALA A 137 -7.02 -3.42 0.06
C ALA A 137 -6.56 -4.82 0.48
N PHE A 138 -7.44 -5.52 1.21
CA PHE A 138 -7.14 -6.81 1.83
C PHE A 138 -8.34 -7.76 1.71
N ASN A 139 -8.10 -9.02 1.33
CA ASN A 139 -9.14 -10.06 1.38
C ASN A 139 -9.04 -10.83 2.70
N ILE A 140 -10.13 -10.86 3.47
CA ILE A 140 -10.14 -11.42 4.83
C ILE A 140 -9.80 -12.93 4.88
N GLN A 141 -9.98 -13.66 3.77
CA GLN A 141 -9.58 -15.07 3.64
C GLN A 141 -8.08 -15.28 3.91
N HIS A 142 -7.24 -14.28 3.64
CA HIS A 142 -5.80 -14.35 3.96
C HIS A 142 -5.49 -14.11 5.44
N LEU A 143 -6.44 -13.54 6.20
CA LEU A 143 -6.31 -13.37 7.65
C LEU A 143 -6.60 -14.70 8.36
N GLU A 144 -7.56 -15.46 7.86
CA GLU A 144 -7.94 -16.76 8.42
C GLU A 144 -6.78 -17.76 8.32
N SER A 145 -6.00 -17.74 7.23
CA SER A 145 -4.81 -18.58 7.08
C SER A 145 -3.61 -18.18 7.97
N LEU A 146 -3.70 -17.08 8.73
CA LEU A 146 -2.68 -16.68 9.72
C LEU A 146 -3.01 -17.17 11.14
N ASN A 147 -4.20 -17.75 11.35
CA ASN A 147 -4.67 -18.22 12.64
C ASN A 147 -4.52 -19.74 12.85
N ASP A 148 -3.96 -20.44 11.87
CA ASP A 148 -3.50 -21.84 11.94
C ASP A 148 -1.96 -21.88 11.98
#